data_AF-A0A963MII5-F1
#
_entry.id   AF-A0A963MII5-F1
#
_cell.length_a   1.000
_cell.length_b   1.000
_cell.length_c   1.000
_cell.angle_alpha   90.00
_cell.angle_beta   90.00
_cell.angle_gamma   90.00
#
_symmetry.space_group_name_H-M   'P 1'
#
loop_
_entity.id
_entity.type
_entity.pdbx_description
1 polymer ?
#
loop_
_entity_poly.entity_id
_entity_poly.type
_entity_poly.pdbx_seq_one_letter_code
_entity_poly.pdbx_strand_id
1 'polypeptide(L)'
;GVVRAGDDAFDLSLSELLDQEVTTVSRKSERLGDAPSAIYVLTADELSRLGVTSLPEALRHVPGVQVAALGRNRWAVSIRGFNGRFANRLQVLVDGRSVYSPLFSGTFWEALDIPLGDIERIEVVRGPGGAQWGANAVNGVINIITRHSRATRGTELRAATGNVSRSLMDLRHGGDWGEHGSYRITLRSRDDRAGDEVGGEAGNDSWRSTRLGLRADRDGIGGG
;
A
#
# COMPACT_ATOMS: atom_id res chain seq x y z
N GLY A 1 -11.28 24.51 -35.71
CA GLY A 1 -12.29 23.69 -35.02
C GLY A 1 -11.72 23.25 -33.71
N VAL A 2 -12.38 23.59 -32.60
CA VAL A 2 -11.98 23.21 -31.24
C VAL A 2 -12.66 21.89 -30.91
N VAL A 3 -11.90 20.85 -30.58
CA VAL A 3 -12.44 19.59 -30.03
C VAL A 3 -12.26 19.64 -28.52
N ARG A 4 -13.38 19.64 -27.79
CA ARG A 4 -13.43 19.52 -26.34
C ARG A 4 -13.24 18.05 -25.95
N ALA A 5 -12.29 17.80 -25.05
CA ALA A 5 -12.22 16.55 -24.29
C ALA A 5 -13.10 16.73 -23.04
N GLY A 6 -14.05 15.82 -22.84
CA GLY A 6 -14.89 15.76 -21.65
C GLY A 6 -15.16 14.30 -21.29
N ASP A 7 -14.98 13.99 -20.01
CA ASP A 7 -15.90 13.23 -19.18
C ASP A 7 -16.01 11.69 -19.23
N ASP A 8 -14.95 10.94 -19.56
CA ASP A 8 -15.02 9.46 -19.47
C ASP A 8 -14.42 8.83 -18.19
N ALA A 9 -14.00 9.62 -17.20
CA ALA A 9 -13.42 9.12 -15.93
C ALA A 9 -14.39 9.15 -14.73
N PHE A 10 -15.64 9.57 -14.93
CA PHE A 10 -16.64 9.72 -13.87
C PHE A 10 -17.87 8.82 -14.03
N ASP A 11 -17.87 7.91 -15.01
CA ASP A 11 -19.05 7.06 -15.32
C ASP A 11 -19.03 5.72 -14.57
N LEU A 12 -18.63 5.74 -13.30
CA LEU A 12 -18.99 4.67 -12.37
C LEU A 12 -20.24 5.16 -11.64
N SER A 13 -21.34 4.43 -11.80
CA SER A 13 -22.58 4.72 -11.09
C SER A 13 -22.32 4.71 -9.58
N LEU A 14 -23.03 5.55 -8.81
CA LEU A 14 -22.94 5.57 -7.35
C LEU A 14 -23.14 4.16 -6.75
N SER A 15 -23.95 3.33 -7.42
CA SER A 15 -24.13 1.90 -7.15
C SER A 15 -22.86 1.07 -7.33
N GLU A 16 -22.06 1.28 -8.38
CA GLU A 16 -20.79 0.57 -8.60
C GLU A 16 -19.69 1.00 -7.63
N LEU A 17 -19.71 2.26 -7.20
CA LEU A 17 -18.82 2.73 -6.12
C LEU A 17 -19.21 2.05 -4.78
N LEU A 18 -20.51 1.88 -4.51
CA LEU A 18 -21.01 1.24 -3.30
C LEU A 18 -20.90 -0.30 -3.33
N ASP A 19 -20.87 -0.91 -4.52
CA ASP A 19 -20.67 -2.35 -4.76
C ASP A 19 -19.22 -2.77 -4.81
N GLN A 20 -18.27 -1.84 -4.70
CA GLN A 20 -16.87 -2.21 -4.49
C GLN A 20 -16.77 -2.91 -3.13
N GLU A 21 -16.61 -4.23 -3.17
CA GLU A 21 -16.44 -5.06 -1.98
C GLU A 21 -15.19 -4.61 -1.23
N VAL A 22 -15.40 -4.00 -0.08
CA VAL A 22 -14.35 -3.58 0.82
C VAL A 22 -14.26 -4.59 1.95
N THR A 23 -13.12 -5.29 2.02
CA THR A 23 -12.89 -6.34 3.01
C THR A 23 -12.62 -5.76 4.40
N THR A 24 -12.50 -4.43 4.52
CA THR A 24 -12.03 -3.82 5.75
C THR A 24 -13.07 -3.89 6.86
N VAL A 25 -14.38 -3.77 6.62
CA VAL A 25 -15.35 -3.44 7.70
C VAL A 25 -15.90 -4.63 8.49
N SER A 26 -15.56 -5.91 8.20
CA SER A 26 -15.96 -6.99 9.13
C SER A 26 -15.20 -8.32 9.04
N ARG A 27 -14.13 -8.40 8.25
CA ARG A 27 -13.61 -9.70 7.74
C ARG A 27 -14.65 -10.47 6.91
N LYS A 28 -15.81 -9.85 6.60
CA LYS A 28 -16.73 -10.18 5.51
C LYS A 28 -16.80 -8.96 4.59
N SER A 29 -17.04 -9.19 3.30
CA SER A 29 -17.30 -8.12 2.33
C SER A 29 -18.54 -7.35 2.76
N GLU A 30 -18.38 -6.06 3.06
CA GLU A 30 -19.49 -5.14 3.32
C GLU A 30 -19.40 -3.96 2.35
N ARG A 31 -20.57 -3.46 1.94
CA ARG A 31 -20.69 -2.34 1.00
C ARG A 31 -20.24 -1.04 1.66
N LEU A 32 -19.59 -0.17 0.88
CA LEU A 32 -19.03 1.10 1.36
C LEU A 32 -20.04 2.04 2.04
N GLY A 33 -21.34 1.86 1.79
CA GLY A 33 -22.42 2.72 2.30
C GLY A 33 -22.79 2.51 3.78
N ASP A 34 -22.42 1.38 4.38
CA ASP A 34 -22.87 1.01 5.74
C ASP A 34 -21.84 1.36 6.83
N ALA A 35 -20.66 1.86 6.46
CA ALA A 35 -19.60 2.17 7.41
C ALA A 35 -19.76 3.58 8.02
N PRO A 36 -19.87 3.74 9.36
CA PRO A 36 -19.95 5.05 10.01
C PRO A 36 -18.63 5.86 9.97
N SER A 37 -17.64 5.38 9.22
CA SER A 37 -16.30 5.97 9.08
C SER A 37 -16.00 6.26 7.61
N ALA A 38 -15.31 7.36 7.33
CA ALA A 38 -14.99 7.74 5.96
C ALA A 38 -13.89 6.83 5.39
N ILE A 39 -14.29 5.92 4.50
CA ILE A 39 -13.41 4.96 3.81
C ILE A 39 -12.87 5.57 2.51
N TYR A 40 -11.61 5.29 2.20
CA TYR A 40 -11.00 5.53 0.90
C TYR A 40 -10.31 4.26 0.41
N VAL A 41 -10.49 3.93 -0.87
CA VAL A 41 -9.79 2.80 -1.52
C VAL A 41 -8.88 3.38 -2.59
N LEU A 42 -7.57 3.21 -2.41
CA LEU A 42 -6.58 3.51 -3.45
C LEU A 42 -6.35 2.24 -4.28
N THR A 43 -6.87 2.24 -5.50
CA THR A 43 -6.85 1.09 -6.41
C THR A 43 -5.48 0.88 -7.05
N ALA A 44 -5.20 -0.32 -7.55
CA ALA A 44 -3.96 -0.57 -8.30
C ALA A 44 -3.82 0.27 -9.57
N ASP A 45 -4.93 0.61 -10.20
CA ASP A 45 -4.96 1.44 -11.40
C ASP A 45 -4.57 2.89 -11.07
N GLU A 46 -5.13 3.46 -10.00
CA GLU A 46 -4.66 4.74 -9.46
C GLU A 46 -3.18 4.68 -9.06
N LEU A 47 -2.76 3.65 -8.30
CA LEU A 47 -1.35 3.46 -7.89
C LEU A 47 -0.41 3.49 -9.10
N SER A 48 -0.78 2.85 -10.21
CA SER A 48 0.03 2.81 -11.43
C SER A 48 0.20 4.19 -12.09
N ARG A 49 -0.77 5.09 -11.93
CA ARG A 49 -0.74 6.44 -12.48
C ARG A 49 0.00 7.46 -11.62
N LEU A 50 0.17 7.19 -10.32
CA LEU A 50 0.77 8.13 -9.39
C LEU A 50 2.27 8.37 -9.62
N GLY A 51 2.97 7.44 -10.30
CA GLY A 51 4.42 7.55 -10.52
C GLY A 51 5.26 7.51 -9.24
N VAL A 52 4.64 7.11 -8.12
CA VAL A 52 5.30 6.96 -6.81
C VAL A 52 6.06 5.64 -6.73
N THR A 53 7.04 5.57 -5.84
CA THR A 53 7.92 4.38 -5.74
C THR A 53 7.74 3.61 -4.43
N SER A 54 7.07 4.20 -3.44
CA SER A 54 6.91 3.62 -2.10
C SER A 54 5.49 3.75 -1.57
N LEU A 55 5.15 2.89 -0.62
CA LEU A 55 3.86 2.90 0.07
C LEU A 55 3.55 4.26 0.75
N PRO A 56 4.47 4.87 1.53
CA PRO A 56 4.23 6.19 2.13
C PRO A 56 3.98 7.29 1.09
N GLU A 57 4.69 7.26 -0.05
CA GLU A 57 4.43 8.22 -1.13
C GLU A 57 3.03 8.04 -1.71
N ALA A 58 2.59 6.80 -1.98
CA ALA A 58 1.22 6.53 -2.43
C ALA A 58 0.17 7.05 -1.43
N LEU A 59 0.42 6.85 -0.13
CA LEU A 59 -0.48 7.29 0.94
C LEU A 59 -0.62 8.81 1.04
N ARG A 60 0.31 9.62 0.50
CA ARG A 60 0.15 11.09 0.41
C ARG A 60 -1.03 11.52 -0.45
N HIS A 61 -1.44 10.66 -1.38
CA HIS A 61 -2.55 10.93 -2.28
C HIS A 61 -3.90 10.53 -1.67
N VAL A 62 -3.91 9.89 -0.50
CA VAL A 62 -5.15 9.50 0.19
C VAL A 62 -5.67 10.66 1.04
N PRO A 63 -6.90 11.15 0.82
CA PRO A 63 -7.45 12.27 1.57
C PRO A 63 -7.48 12.04 3.09
N GLY A 64 -6.91 12.97 3.86
CA GLY A 64 -6.88 12.91 5.33
C GLY A 64 -5.79 11.99 5.91
N VAL A 65 -4.96 11.36 5.06
CA VAL A 65 -3.70 10.75 5.48
C VAL A 65 -2.61 11.81 5.40
N GLN A 66 -1.80 11.90 6.45
CA GLN A 66 -0.68 12.82 6.55
C GLN A 66 0.61 11.99 6.53
N VAL A 67 1.52 12.31 5.62
CA VAL A 67 2.80 11.60 5.50
C VAL A 67 3.96 12.58 5.51
N ALA A 68 4.81 12.48 6.53
CA ALA A 68 6.05 13.23 6.62
C ALA A 68 7.25 12.32 6.28
N ALA A 69 8.15 12.81 5.43
CA ALA A 69 9.46 12.18 5.24
C ALA A 69 10.40 12.70 6.34
N LEU A 70 11.01 11.79 7.10
CA LEU A 70 11.99 12.07 8.16
C LEU A 70 13.45 11.82 7.70
N GLY A 71 13.60 11.44 6.42
CA GLY A 71 14.82 11.04 5.72
C GLY A 71 14.42 10.24 4.48
N ARG A 72 15.38 9.81 3.65
CA ARG A 72 15.06 9.14 2.36
C ARG A 72 14.23 7.88 2.48
N ASN A 73 14.48 7.08 3.52
CA ASN A 73 13.74 5.84 3.76
C ASN A 73 12.88 5.89 5.02
N ARG A 74 12.88 6.98 5.81
CA ARG A 74 12.15 7.04 7.09
C ARG A 74 10.91 7.91 6.96
N TRP A 75 9.79 7.40 7.46
CA TRP A 75 8.49 8.03 7.28
C TRP A 75 7.72 8.10 8.59
N ALA A 76 6.92 9.15 8.75
CA ALA A 76 5.83 9.19 9.72
C ALA A 76 4.52 9.27 8.93
N VAL A 77 3.57 8.40 9.27
CA VAL A 77 2.23 8.35 8.66
C VAL A 77 1.21 8.45 9.78
N SER A 78 0.26 9.38 9.65
CA SER A 78 -0.84 9.55 10.60
C SER A 78 -2.16 9.88 9.91
N ILE A 79 -3.25 9.71 10.64
CA ILE A 79 -4.59 10.19 10.28
C ILE A 79 -5.06 11.10 11.43
N ARG A 80 -5.67 12.24 11.10
CA ARG A 80 -6.21 13.22 12.09
C ARG A 80 -5.19 13.76 13.11
N GLY A 81 -3.95 13.97 12.68
CA GLY A 81 -2.89 14.56 13.52
C GLY A 81 -2.13 13.52 14.36
N PHE A 82 -1.12 13.99 15.10
CA PHE A 82 -0.13 13.19 15.84
C PHE A 82 0.91 12.48 14.96
N ASN A 83 1.61 13.23 14.10
CA ASN A 83 2.74 12.74 13.33
C ASN A 83 3.99 12.57 14.23
N GLY A 84 4.27 11.34 14.61
CA GLY A 84 5.56 10.89 15.14
C GLY A 84 6.06 9.70 14.32
N ARG A 85 7.37 9.43 14.32
CA ARG A 85 7.96 8.28 13.59
C ARG A 85 7.25 6.96 13.89
N PHE A 86 6.79 6.79 15.14
CA PHE A 86 6.06 5.63 15.62
C PHE A 86 4.65 6.05 16.09
N ALA A 87 3.82 6.54 15.17
CA ALA A 87 2.44 6.88 15.49
C ALA A 87 1.68 5.62 15.94
N ASN A 88 1.51 5.46 17.27
CA ASN A 88 0.87 4.30 17.89
C ASN A 88 -0.67 4.31 17.84
N ARG A 89 -1.25 5.26 17.10
CA ARG A 89 -2.70 5.46 16.96
C ARG A 89 -3.23 5.10 15.56
N LEU A 90 -2.38 4.48 14.74
CA LEU A 90 -2.70 4.03 13.41
C LEU A 90 -2.42 2.53 13.32
N GLN A 91 -3.45 1.74 13.02
CA GLN A 91 -3.28 0.31 12.78
C GLN A 91 -2.95 0.08 11.31
N VAL A 92 -1.85 -0.62 11.03
CA VAL A 92 -1.44 -0.97 9.66
C VAL A 92 -1.50 -2.47 9.50
N LEU A 93 -2.12 -2.92 8.41
CA LEU A 93 -2.35 -4.31 8.07
C LEU A 93 -1.78 -4.60 6.68
N VAL A 94 -1.24 -5.80 6.49
CA VAL A 94 -0.95 -6.38 5.16
C VAL A 94 -1.73 -7.69 5.06
N ASP A 95 -2.63 -7.78 4.09
CA ASP A 95 -3.61 -8.87 3.96
C ASP A 95 -4.33 -9.17 5.29
N GLY A 96 -4.79 -8.12 5.98
CA GLY A 96 -5.48 -8.25 7.28
C GLY A 96 -4.60 -8.59 8.49
N ARG A 97 -3.28 -8.80 8.31
CA ARG A 97 -2.34 -9.08 9.40
C ARG A 97 -1.60 -7.84 9.85
N SER A 98 -1.57 -7.60 11.17
CA SER A 98 -0.85 -6.46 11.76
C SER A 98 0.64 -6.51 11.45
N VAL A 99 1.17 -5.39 10.95
CA VAL A 99 2.61 -5.15 10.76
C VAL A 99 3.16 -4.18 11.81
N TYR A 100 2.40 -4.00 12.89
CA TYR A 100 2.81 -3.20 14.03
C TYR A 100 3.95 -3.89 14.79
N SER A 101 4.98 -3.13 15.16
CA SER A 101 6.06 -3.59 16.03
C SER A 101 5.75 -3.24 17.48
N PRO A 102 5.55 -4.22 18.38
CA PRO A 102 5.32 -3.96 19.80
C PRO A 102 6.52 -3.26 20.47
N LEU A 103 7.75 -3.57 20.01
CA LEU A 103 9.00 -3.02 20.56
C LEU A 103 9.11 -1.50 20.42
N PHE A 104 8.58 -0.96 19.32
CA PHE A 104 8.67 0.47 19.00
C PHE A 104 7.33 1.17 19.02
N SER A 105 6.27 0.44 19.36
CA SER A 105 4.89 0.94 19.36
C SER A 105 4.52 1.64 18.05
N GLY A 106 4.82 1.03 16.91
CA GLY A 106 4.53 1.63 15.62
C GLY A 106 4.86 0.74 14.42
N THR A 107 4.69 1.30 13.24
CA THR A 107 4.99 0.63 11.97
C THR A 107 6.29 1.16 11.39
N PHE A 108 7.20 0.25 11.06
CA PHE A 108 8.38 0.56 10.26
C PHE A 108 8.02 0.58 8.79
N TRP A 109 7.65 1.75 8.27
CA TRP A 109 7.30 1.93 6.87
C TRP A 109 8.43 1.53 5.92
N GLU A 110 9.69 1.74 6.33
CA GLU A 110 10.88 1.30 5.61
C GLU A 110 10.97 -0.22 5.45
N ALA A 111 10.38 -0.98 6.36
CA ALA A 111 10.37 -2.45 6.32
C ALA A 111 9.25 -3.00 5.41
N LEU A 112 8.20 -2.21 5.16
CA LEU A 112 7.08 -2.53 4.27
C LEU A 112 7.40 -2.21 2.81
N ASP A 113 8.45 -2.81 2.27
CA ASP A 113 8.85 -2.56 0.88
C ASP A 113 8.23 -3.59 -0.06
N ILE A 114 6.89 -3.53 -0.14
CA ILE A 114 6.10 -4.30 -1.09
C ILE A 114 6.18 -3.59 -2.45
N PRO A 115 6.53 -4.29 -3.54
CA PRO A 115 6.46 -3.73 -4.88
C PRO A 115 5.05 -3.19 -5.18
N LEU A 116 4.94 -1.94 -5.61
CA LEU A 116 3.64 -1.29 -5.72
C LEU A 116 2.67 -2.00 -6.66
N GLY A 117 3.13 -2.56 -7.78
CA GLY A 117 2.23 -3.31 -8.65
C GLY A 117 1.99 -4.77 -8.23
N ASP A 118 2.53 -5.20 -7.09
CA ASP A 118 2.04 -6.40 -6.38
C ASP A 118 0.91 -6.07 -5.40
N ILE A 119 0.55 -4.78 -5.24
CA ILE A 119 -0.61 -4.33 -4.48
C ILE A 119 -1.84 -4.35 -5.39
N GLU A 120 -2.94 -4.86 -4.86
CA GLU A 120 -4.25 -4.85 -5.50
C GLU A 120 -5.00 -3.57 -5.16
N ARG A 121 -4.99 -3.20 -3.88
CA ARG A 121 -5.52 -1.92 -3.39
C ARG A 121 -4.99 -1.62 -1.99
N ILE A 122 -5.12 -0.36 -1.58
CA ILE A 122 -4.90 0.08 -0.20
C ILE A 122 -6.23 0.63 0.31
N GLU A 123 -6.75 0.03 1.37
CA GLU A 123 -7.97 0.47 2.02
C GLU A 123 -7.60 1.33 3.23
N VAL A 124 -8.21 2.51 3.33
CA VAL A 124 -7.97 3.45 4.42
C VAL A 124 -9.29 3.79 5.09
N VAL A 125 -9.41 3.40 6.36
CA VAL A 125 -10.57 3.73 7.20
C VAL A 125 -10.15 4.83 8.17
N ARG A 126 -10.81 6.00 8.08
CA ARG A 126 -10.52 7.15 8.95
C ARG A 126 -11.50 7.21 10.12
N GLY A 127 -11.00 7.01 11.33
CA GLY A 127 -11.78 7.05 12.56
C GLY A 127 -11.50 5.87 13.50
N PRO A 128 -12.11 5.87 14.69
CA PRO A 128 -11.92 4.82 15.68
C PRO A 128 -12.41 3.46 15.15
N GLY A 129 -11.55 2.46 15.24
CA GLY A 129 -11.79 1.10 14.78
C GLY A 129 -11.30 0.01 15.76
N GLY A 130 -10.96 0.40 16.99
CA GLY A 130 -10.29 -0.47 17.96
C GLY A 130 -10.94 -1.83 18.19
N ALA A 131 -12.28 -1.88 18.21
CA ALA A 131 -13.05 -3.10 18.43
C ALA A 131 -12.88 -4.16 17.33
N GLN A 132 -12.61 -3.73 16.09
CA GLN A 132 -12.59 -4.62 14.92
C GLN A 132 -11.18 -4.94 14.44
N TRP A 133 -10.28 -3.94 14.48
CA TRP A 133 -8.93 -4.05 13.91
C TRP A 133 -7.82 -4.03 14.97
N GLY A 134 -8.17 -3.91 16.26
CA GLY A 134 -7.23 -4.01 17.38
C GLY A 134 -6.86 -2.67 18.01
N ALA A 135 -6.18 -2.73 19.15
CA ALA A 135 -6.01 -1.61 20.08
C ALA A 135 -5.38 -0.33 19.50
N ASN A 136 -4.60 -0.43 18.42
CA ASN A 136 -3.93 0.73 17.81
C ASN A 136 -4.82 1.48 16.81
N ALA A 137 -6.00 0.97 16.44
CA ALA A 137 -6.91 1.59 15.48
C ALA A 137 -7.68 2.78 16.10
N VAL A 138 -6.98 3.71 16.73
CA VAL A 138 -7.58 4.86 17.42
C VAL A 138 -7.98 5.94 16.42
N ASN A 139 -7.07 6.30 15.51
CA ASN A 139 -7.31 7.33 14.50
C ASN A 139 -7.75 6.75 13.16
N GLY A 140 -7.46 5.47 12.91
CA GLY A 140 -7.81 4.80 11.67
C GLY A 140 -7.06 3.49 11.45
N VAL A 141 -7.33 2.91 10.28
CA VAL A 141 -6.72 1.67 9.80
C VAL A 141 -6.27 1.87 8.36
N ILE A 142 -5.08 1.36 8.04
CA ILE A 142 -4.59 1.20 6.66
C ILE A 142 -4.40 -0.29 6.43
N ASN A 143 -5.11 -0.85 5.46
CA ASN A 143 -5.00 -2.25 5.06
C ASN A 143 -4.48 -2.33 3.62
N ILE A 144 -3.27 -2.87 3.47
CA ILE A 144 -2.63 -3.09 2.18
C ILE A 144 -2.99 -4.49 1.73
N ILE A 145 -3.73 -4.59 0.62
CA ILE A 145 -4.16 -5.86 0.07
C ILE A 145 -3.26 -6.16 -1.12
N THR A 146 -2.52 -7.26 -1.02
CA THR A 146 -1.64 -7.70 -2.09
C THR A 146 -2.39 -8.57 -3.08
N ARG A 147 -2.02 -8.48 -4.36
CA ARG A 147 -2.63 -9.29 -5.42
C ARG A 147 -2.50 -10.77 -5.09
N HIS A 148 -3.57 -11.51 -5.32
CA HIS A 148 -3.52 -12.97 -5.32
C HIS A 148 -2.46 -13.46 -6.31
N SER A 149 -1.70 -14.50 -5.96
CA SER A 149 -0.61 -15.03 -6.81
C SER A 149 -1.09 -15.44 -8.21
N ARG A 150 -2.30 -15.98 -8.31
CA ARG A 150 -3.01 -16.31 -9.57
C ARG A 150 -3.14 -15.13 -10.55
N ALA A 151 -3.32 -13.92 -10.03
CA ALA A 151 -3.42 -12.70 -10.83
C ALA A 151 -2.04 -12.15 -11.24
N THR A 152 -0.96 -12.82 -10.87
CA THR A 152 0.43 -12.38 -11.08
C THR A 152 1.29 -13.45 -11.76
N ARG A 153 0.67 -14.31 -12.58
CA ARG A 153 1.37 -15.34 -13.36
C ARG A 153 2.31 -14.74 -14.40
N GLY A 154 3.35 -15.50 -14.73
CA GLY A 154 4.38 -15.11 -15.67
C GLY A 154 5.49 -14.28 -15.02
N THR A 155 6.40 -13.78 -15.87
CA THR A 155 7.53 -12.96 -15.44
C THR A 155 7.25 -11.49 -15.74
N GLU A 156 7.48 -10.63 -14.75
CA GLU A 156 7.43 -9.18 -14.91
C GLU A 156 8.71 -8.56 -14.38
N LEU A 157 9.29 -7.63 -15.16
CA LEU A 157 10.41 -6.80 -14.74
C LEU A 157 9.95 -5.34 -14.75
N ARG A 158 10.14 -4.65 -13.63
CA ARG A 158 10.02 -3.19 -13.55
C ARG A 158 11.35 -2.59 -13.17
N ALA A 159 11.72 -1.51 -13.84
CA ALA A 159 12.90 -0.73 -13.52
C ALA A 159 12.55 0.75 -13.55
N ALA A 160 13.11 1.51 -12.60
CA ALA A 160 12.95 2.94 -12.53
C ALA A 160 14.25 3.61 -12.05
N THR A 161 14.45 4.84 -12.51
CA THR A 161 15.48 5.76 -12.01
C THR A 161 14.84 7.13 -11.87
N GLY A 162 15.30 7.92 -10.92
CA GLY A 162 14.76 9.24 -10.65
C GLY A 162 15.76 10.09 -9.87
N ASN A 163 15.28 11.23 -9.37
CA ASN A 163 16.06 12.14 -8.52
C ASN A 163 16.30 11.54 -7.13
N VAL A 164 15.28 10.94 -6.52
CA VAL A 164 15.37 10.28 -5.20
C VAL A 164 15.98 8.87 -5.34
N SER A 165 15.27 7.96 -6.00
CA SER A 165 15.79 6.61 -6.27
C SER A 165 16.79 6.64 -7.41
N ARG A 166 18.06 6.35 -7.13
CA ARG A 166 19.09 6.14 -8.16
C ARG A 166 18.74 4.96 -9.03
N SER A 167 18.33 3.86 -8.41
CA SER A 167 17.85 2.68 -9.11
C SER A 167 16.79 1.96 -8.27
N LEU A 168 15.69 1.59 -8.92
CA LEU A 168 14.71 0.66 -8.41
C LEU A 168 14.50 -0.45 -9.45
N MET A 169 14.60 -1.70 -9.03
CA MET A 169 14.35 -2.87 -9.86
C MET A 169 13.48 -3.86 -9.11
N ASP A 170 12.40 -4.30 -9.76
CA ASP A 170 11.52 -5.37 -9.30
C ASP A 170 11.47 -6.47 -10.35
N LEU A 171 11.92 -7.66 -10.01
CA LEU A 171 11.75 -8.86 -10.82
C LEU A 171 10.75 -9.78 -10.12
N ARG A 172 9.65 -10.10 -10.79
CA ARG A 172 8.62 -10.98 -10.28
C ARG A 172 8.44 -12.17 -11.21
N HIS A 173 8.28 -13.35 -10.64
CA HIS A 173 7.82 -14.53 -11.36
C HIS A 173 6.71 -15.22 -10.59
N GLY A 174 5.61 -15.54 -11.27
CA GLY A 174 4.50 -16.30 -10.70
C GLY A 174 4.09 -17.48 -11.57
N GLY A 175 3.61 -18.54 -10.93
CA GLY A 175 3.19 -19.76 -11.60
C GLY A 175 2.22 -20.56 -10.75
N ASP A 176 1.79 -21.70 -11.28
CA ASP A 176 0.91 -22.65 -10.58
C ASP A 176 1.73 -23.82 -10.03
N TRP A 177 1.27 -24.43 -8.93
CA TRP A 177 1.76 -25.75 -8.51
C TRP A 177 0.65 -26.79 -8.68
N GLY A 178 0.68 -27.48 -9.82
CA GLY A 178 -0.42 -28.36 -10.21
C GLY A 178 -1.77 -27.63 -10.22
N GLU A 179 -2.83 -28.31 -9.81
CA GLU A 179 -4.20 -27.77 -9.80
C GLU A 179 -4.60 -27.17 -8.43
N HIS A 180 -3.68 -27.11 -7.47
CA HIS A 180 -4.02 -26.84 -6.06
C HIS A 180 -3.76 -25.41 -5.60
N GLY A 181 -3.09 -24.60 -6.42
CA GLY A 181 -2.77 -23.23 -6.07
C GLY A 181 -1.70 -22.59 -6.94
N SER A 182 -1.34 -21.38 -6.55
CA SER A 182 -0.44 -20.50 -7.30
C SER A 182 0.57 -19.82 -6.39
N TYR A 183 1.76 -19.54 -6.92
CA TYR A 183 2.85 -18.90 -6.20
C TYR A 183 3.35 -17.64 -6.91
N ARG A 184 4.00 -16.76 -6.15
CA ARG A 184 4.75 -15.60 -6.61
C ARG A 184 6.06 -15.49 -5.85
N ILE A 185 7.14 -15.25 -6.58
CA ILE A 185 8.45 -14.89 -6.06
C ILE A 185 8.78 -13.49 -6.59
N THR A 186 9.23 -12.59 -5.71
CA THR A 186 9.64 -11.25 -6.10
C THR A 186 11.03 -10.93 -5.54
N LEU A 187 11.94 -10.50 -6.40
CA LEU A 187 13.23 -9.93 -6.04
C LEU A 187 13.19 -8.43 -6.29
N ARG A 188 13.52 -7.65 -5.26
CA ARG A 188 13.52 -6.18 -5.32
C ARG A 188 14.88 -5.64 -4.93
N SER A 189 15.42 -4.71 -5.70
CA SER A 189 16.64 -3.97 -5.37
C SER A 189 16.39 -2.46 -5.49
N ARG A 190 16.87 -1.71 -4.50
CA ARG A 190 16.68 -0.26 -4.38
C ARG A 190 17.97 0.39 -3.91
N ASP A 191 18.35 1.48 -4.58
CA ASP A 191 19.44 2.38 -4.20
C ASP A 191 18.88 3.82 -4.26
N ASP A 192 18.70 4.45 -3.10
CA ASP A 192 18.18 5.80 -2.94
C ASP A 192 19.34 6.74 -2.59
N ARG A 193 19.41 7.88 -3.29
CA ARG A 193 20.41 8.92 -3.01
C ARG A 193 20.13 9.58 -1.68
N ALA A 194 21.18 10.06 -1.03
CA ALA A 194 21.07 11.00 0.08
C ALA A 194 20.25 12.23 -0.32
N GLY A 195 19.59 12.83 0.65
CA GLY A 195 18.99 14.15 0.50
C GLY A 195 19.96 15.28 0.72
N ASP A 196 19.56 16.48 0.34
CA ASP A 196 20.34 17.67 0.68
C ASP A 196 19.89 18.18 2.06
N GLU A 197 20.86 18.54 2.90
CA GLU A 197 20.64 19.19 4.19
C GLU A 197 20.41 20.71 4.01
N VAL A 198 20.03 21.38 5.11
CA VAL A 198 19.87 22.84 5.15
C VAL A 198 21.26 23.48 5.03
N GLY A 199 21.70 23.68 3.79
CA GLY A 199 23.07 24.09 3.45
C GLY A 199 23.52 23.59 2.07
N GLY A 200 22.78 22.65 1.46
CA GLY A 200 23.09 22.10 0.13
C GLY A 200 24.11 20.96 0.14
N GLU A 201 24.59 20.55 1.31
CA GLU A 201 25.41 19.36 1.48
C GLU A 201 24.56 18.10 1.43
N ALA A 202 25.11 17.00 0.91
CA ALA A 202 24.44 15.71 0.93
C ALA A 202 24.39 15.16 2.36
N GLY A 203 23.19 14.89 2.86
CA GLY A 203 22.95 14.30 4.16
C GLY A 203 23.34 12.83 4.24
N ASN A 204 23.43 12.32 5.47
CA ASN A 204 23.82 10.93 5.72
C ASN A 204 22.60 9.98 5.79
N ASP A 205 21.72 10.05 4.80
CA ASP A 205 20.45 9.30 4.79
C ASP A 205 20.21 8.49 3.51
N SER A 206 21.25 8.25 2.70
CA SER A 206 21.18 7.32 1.57
C SER A 206 20.74 5.93 2.02
N TRP A 207 20.04 5.20 1.16
CA TRP A 207 19.50 3.90 1.50
C TRP A 207 19.70 2.89 0.38
N ARG A 208 20.12 1.67 0.74
CA ARG A 208 20.22 0.55 -0.19
C ARG A 208 19.59 -0.68 0.42
N SER A 209 18.79 -1.38 -0.38
CA SER A 209 18.18 -2.64 0.06
C SER A 209 18.00 -3.62 -1.09
N THR A 210 18.15 -4.90 -0.76
CA THR A 210 17.74 -6.02 -1.61
C THR A 210 16.80 -6.90 -0.80
N ARG A 211 15.64 -7.26 -1.37
CA ARG A 211 14.61 -8.06 -0.69
C ARG A 211 14.10 -9.18 -1.57
N LEU A 212 13.80 -10.31 -0.92
CA LEU A 212 13.11 -11.44 -1.51
C LEU A 212 11.72 -11.54 -0.86
N GLY A 213 10.68 -11.63 -1.68
CA GLY A 213 9.30 -11.86 -1.28
C GLY A 213 8.78 -13.17 -1.84
N LEU A 214 7.98 -13.88 -1.04
CA LEU A 214 7.31 -15.12 -1.43
C LEU A 214 5.82 -15.00 -1.07
N ARG A 215 4.95 -15.41 -2.00
CA ARG A 215 3.52 -15.60 -1.75
C ARG A 215 3.10 -16.94 -2.34
N ALA A 216 2.26 -17.65 -1.60
CA ALA A 216 1.63 -18.88 -2.05
C ALA A 216 0.16 -18.82 -1.62
N ASP A 217 -0.74 -19.05 -2.56
CA ASP A 217 -2.18 -19.11 -2.31
C ASP A 217 -2.73 -20.45 -2.77
N ARG A 218 -3.52 -21.12 -1.91
CA ARG A 218 -4.26 -22.32 -2.29
C ARG A 218 -5.61 -21.94 -2.86
N ASP A 219 -6.06 -22.73 -3.82
CA ASP A 219 -7.45 -22.65 -4.25
C ASP A 219 -8.35 -23.15 -3.13
N GLY A 220 -9.39 -22.38 -2.81
CA GLY A 220 -10.39 -22.80 -1.85
C GLY A 220 -11.03 -24.10 -2.34
N ILE A 221 -11.15 -25.09 -1.43
CA ILE A 221 -12.05 -26.22 -1.66
C ILE A 221 -13.44 -25.58 -1.73
N GLY A 222 -14.09 -25.62 -2.89
CA GLY A 222 -15.43 -25.08 -3.07
C GLY A 222 -16.36 -25.62 -1.98
N GLY A 223 -16.82 -24.73 -1.10
CA GLY A 223 -17.93 -25.04 -0.21
C GLY A 223 -19.21 -24.95 -1.01
N GLY A 224 -19.89 -26.10 -1.17
CA GLY A 224 -21.27 -26.15 -1.64
C GLY A 224 -22.27 -25.65 -0.60
#